data_AF-A0AAW2TE47-F1
#
_entry.id   AF-A0AAW2TE47-F1
#
_cell.length_a   1.000
_cell.length_b   1.000
_cell.length_c   1.000
_cell.angle_alpha   90.00
_cell.angle_beta   90.00
_cell.angle_gamma   90.00
#
_symmetry.space_group_name_H-M   'P 1'
#
loop_
_entity.id
_entity.type
_entity.pdbx_description
1 polymer ?
#
loop_
_entity_poly.entity_id
_entity_poly.type
_entity_poly.pdbx_seq_one_letter_code
_entity_poly.pdbx_strand_id
1 'polypeptide(L)'
;MGIFTELGVLYARYRHEKLMEHIKLFSTRLNIPKLIRACDEQQHWQELTYLYIQYDEFDNAATTVMNHSPEAWDHMQFKDIIVKVANVELYYKAVHFYLQEHPDLINDVLNVLALRVDHTRVVDIMRKAGHLRLVKPYMVAVQSNNVSAVNEALNEIYVEEEDYDRLRESIDLHDNFDQIGLAQKIEKHELLEMRRVAAYIYKKAGRWKQSIALSKKDNLYKDAMETASQSGDRELAEELLVYFIEQGKKECFASCLFVCYDLIRPDVALELAWMNNMIDFAFPYLLQFIREYTGKVDELIKDKIEAVKEVKAKENEEKEVMMQQNMYAQLLPLALPAPPMPGMGGPPGMGGGFAAPPPPMGGMGMPPMPQFGMPPMGSY
;
A
#
# COMPACT_ATOMS: atom_id res chain seq x y z
N MET A 1 -17.16 -46.34 40.45
CA MET A 1 -16.02 -46.18 39.53
C MET A 1 -15.63 -47.53 38.92
N GLY A 2 -15.18 -48.52 39.69
CA GLY A 2 -14.68 -49.80 39.14
C GLY A 2 -15.67 -50.63 38.31
N ILE A 3 -16.93 -50.77 38.76
CA ILE A 3 -17.93 -51.65 38.09
C ILE A 3 -18.19 -51.21 36.64
N PHE A 4 -18.37 -49.91 36.39
CA PHE A 4 -18.61 -49.39 35.04
C PHE A 4 -17.38 -49.52 34.14
N THR A 5 -16.17 -49.42 34.71
CA THR A 5 -14.91 -49.59 33.97
C THR A 5 -14.67 -51.04 33.59
N GLU A 6 -14.81 -51.99 34.52
CA GLU A 6 -14.65 -53.42 34.20
C GLU A 6 -15.73 -53.89 33.23
N LEU A 7 -16.97 -53.39 33.37
CA LEU A 7 -18.03 -53.68 32.40
C LEU A 7 -17.69 -53.11 31.01
N GLY A 8 -17.08 -51.91 30.94
CA GLY A 8 -16.57 -51.35 29.70
C GLY A 8 -15.48 -52.21 29.06
N VAL A 9 -14.54 -52.74 29.86
CA VAL A 9 -13.49 -53.67 29.39
C VAL A 9 -14.10 -54.98 28.87
N LEU A 10 -15.13 -55.50 29.52
CA LEU A 10 -15.85 -56.69 29.06
C LEU A 10 -16.62 -56.42 27.76
N TYR A 11 -17.25 -55.26 27.61
CA TYR A 11 -17.89 -54.88 26.35
C TYR A 11 -16.87 -54.73 25.22
N ALA A 12 -15.70 -54.13 25.48
CA ALA A 12 -14.64 -54.02 24.48
C ALA A 12 -14.14 -55.39 23.98
N ARG A 13 -14.11 -56.42 24.84
CA ARG A 13 -13.62 -57.76 24.48
C ARG A 13 -14.67 -58.69 23.88
N TYR A 14 -15.94 -58.56 24.28
CA TYR A 14 -16.96 -59.57 23.97
C TYR A 14 -18.21 -59.03 23.26
N ARG A 15 -18.50 -57.71 23.32
CA ARG A 15 -19.68 -57.12 22.68
C ARG A 15 -19.46 -55.65 22.33
N HIS A 16 -18.82 -55.42 21.19
CA HIS A 16 -18.43 -54.10 20.70
C HIS A 16 -19.63 -53.19 20.39
N GLU A 17 -20.75 -53.72 19.86
CA GLU A 17 -21.92 -52.92 19.46
C GLU A 17 -22.53 -52.06 20.60
N LYS A 18 -22.41 -52.50 21.85
CA LYS A 18 -22.96 -51.78 23.02
C LYS A 18 -21.92 -50.90 23.73
N LEU A 19 -20.67 -50.95 23.30
CA LEU A 19 -19.56 -50.25 23.93
C LEU A 19 -19.76 -48.73 23.81
N MET A 20 -20.12 -48.24 22.63
CA MET A 20 -20.33 -46.81 22.40
C MET A 20 -21.50 -46.25 23.24
N GLU A 21 -22.62 -46.96 23.35
CA GLU A 21 -23.76 -46.57 24.19
C GLU A 21 -23.36 -46.50 25.68
N HIS A 22 -22.63 -47.50 26.14
CA HIS A 22 -22.15 -47.56 27.53
C HIS A 22 -21.20 -46.40 27.84
N ILE A 23 -20.28 -46.08 26.94
CA ILE A 23 -19.34 -44.96 27.11
C ILE A 23 -20.09 -43.62 27.11
N LYS A 24 -21.06 -43.42 26.22
CA LYS A 24 -21.86 -42.18 26.16
C LYS A 24 -22.69 -41.97 27.43
N LEU A 25 -23.26 -43.03 28.00
CA LEU A 25 -24.10 -42.95 29.19
C LEU A 25 -23.30 -42.75 30.50
N PHE A 26 -22.10 -43.35 30.58
CA PHE A 26 -21.35 -43.42 31.84
C PHE A 26 -20.03 -42.66 31.84
N SER A 27 -19.78 -41.78 30.86
CA SER A 27 -18.52 -41.02 30.68
C SER A 27 -17.96 -40.39 31.98
N THR A 28 -18.83 -39.87 32.86
CA THR A 28 -18.45 -39.21 34.11
C THR A 28 -18.04 -40.15 35.25
N ARG A 29 -18.33 -41.46 35.16
CA ARG A 29 -18.12 -42.45 36.24
C ARG A 29 -17.11 -43.55 35.87
N LEU A 30 -16.43 -43.39 34.74
CA LEU A 30 -15.46 -44.33 34.18
C LEU A 30 -14.02 -43.91 34.51
N ASN A 31 -13.14 -44.90 34.70
CA ASN A 31 -11.71 -44.67 34.66
C ASN A 31 -11.26 -44.69 33.19
N ILE A 32 -11.17 -43.49 32.59
CA ILE A 32 -10.93 -43.30 31.16
C ILE A 32 -9.57 -43.87 30.71
N PRO A 33 -8.42 -43.62 31.40
CA PRO A 33 -7.13 -44.19 31.00
C PRO A 33 -7.10 -45.72 30.91
N LYS A 34 -7.77 -46.42 31.83
CA LYS A 34 -7.83 -47.89 31.80
C LYS A 34 -8.65 -48.39 30.62
N LEU A 35 -9.73 -47.69 30.30
CA LEU A 35 -10.61 -48.04 29.18
C LEU A 35 -9.95 -47.72 27.83
N ILE A 36 -9.20 -46.61 27.72
CA ILE A 36 -8.40 -46.28 26.53
C ILE A 36 -7.46 -47.43 26.17
N ARG A 37 -6.68 -47.95 27.14
CA ARG A 37 -5.78 -49.10 26.89
C ARG A 37 -6.53 -50.36 26.43
N ALA A 38 -7.70 -50.63 27.01
CA ALA A 38 -8.50 -51.78 26.61
C ALA A 38 -9.13 -51.60 25.22
N CYS A 39 -9.51 -50.37 24.85
CA CYS A 39 -10.00 -50.05 23.51
C CYS A 39 -8.89 -50.08 22.46
N ASP A 40 -7.67 -49.65 22.82
CA ASP A 40 -6.47 -49.70 21.98
C ASP A 40 -6.02 -51.16 21.73
N GLU A 41 -6.00 -52.00 22.78
CA GLU A 41 -5.74 -53.45 22.66
C GLU A 41 -6.72 -54.17 21.73
N GLN A 42 -7.97 -53.71 21.67
CA GLN A 42 -9.05 -54.32 20.89
C GLN A 42 -9.34 -53.59 19.57
N GLN A 43 -8.59 -52.52 19.26
CA GLN A 43 -8.68 -51.73 18.03
C GLN A 43 -10.08 -51.10 17.77
N HIS A 44 -10.77 -50.66 18.81
CA HIS A 44 -12.07 -49.97 18.67
C HIS A 44 -11.89 -48.46 18.48
N TRP A 45 -11.63 -48.01 17.26
CA TRP A 45 -11.17 -46.64 16.97
C TRP A 45 -12.24 -45.55 17.14
N GLN A 46 -13.52 -45.84 16.89
CA GLN A 46 -14.61 -44.88 17.08
C GLN A 46 -14.81 -44.56 18.57
N GLU A 47 -14.88 -45.59 19.40
CA GLU A 47 -15.03 -45.48 20.84
C GLU A 47 -13.78 -44.89 21.49
N LEU A 48 -12.59 -45.27 21.01
CA LEU A 48 -11.32 -44.72 21.46
C LEU A 48 -11.23 -43.21 21.20
N THR A 49 -11.61 -42.76 20.00
CA THR A 49 -11.63 -41.33 19.66
C THR A 49 -12.59 -40.57 20.57
N TYR A 50 -13.79 -41.11 20.83
CA TYR A 50 -14.74 -40.49 21.76
C TYR A 50 -14.18 -40.42 23.19
N LEU A 51 -13.50 -41.46 23.66
CA LEU A 51 -12.84 -41.45 24.98
C LEU A 51 -11.75 -40.39 25.07
N TYR A 52 -10.92 -40.23 24.03
CA TYR A 52 -9.90 -39.18 24.00
C TYR A 52 -10.51 -37.77 24.04
N ILE A 53 -11.63 -37.55 23.35
CA ILE A 53 -12.36 -36.27 23.39
C ILE A 53 -12.87 -35.97 24.81
N GLN A 54 -13.41 -36.98 25.51
CA GLN A 54 -13.91 -36.81 26.88
C GLN A 54 -12.79 -36.62 27.90
N TYR A 55 -11.57 -37.08 27.58
CA TYR A 55 -10.39 -36.92 28.42
C TYR A 55 -9.58 -35.66 28.11
N ASP A 56 -10.07 -34.81 27.20
CA ASP A 56 -9.40 -33.61 26.68
C ASP A 56 -8.02 -33.89 26.02
N GLU A 57 -7.75 -35.13 25.63
CA GLU A 57 -6.54 -35.52 24.88
C GLU A 57 -6.78 -35.43 23.36
N PHE A 58 -7.00 -34.20 22.88
CA PHE A 58 -7.31 -33.94 21.46
C PHE A 58 -6.18 -34.32 20.49
N ASP A 59 -4.92 -34.23 20.92
CA ASP A 59 -3.75 -34.57 20.11
C ASP A 59 -3.73 -36.07 19.73
N ASN A 60 -4.03 -36.92 20.72
CA ASN A 60 -4.15 -38.36 20.54
C ASN A 60 -5.38 -38.70 19.70
N ALA A 61 -6.53 -38.07 20.00
CA ALA A 61 -7.76 -38.23 19.23
C ALA A 61 -7.54 -37.94 17.74
N ALA A 62 -6.92 -36.81 17.40
CA ALA A 62 -6.63 -36.42 16.02
C ALA A 62 -5.71 -37.45 15.33
N THR A 63 -4.70 -37.96 16.04
CA THR A 63 -3.78 -38.96 15.51
C THR A 63 -4.48 -40.29 15.21
N THR A 64 -5.36 -40.75 16.10
CA THR A 64 -6.16 -41.96 15.87
C THR A 64 -7.12 -41.82 14.70
N VAL A 65 -7.77 -40.65 14.54
CA VAL A 65 -8.66 -40.41 13.39
C VAL A 65 -7.86 -40.40 12.08
N MET A 66 -6.68 -39.77 12.06
CA MET A 66 -5.85 -39.71 10.85
C MET A 66 -5.29 -41.09 10.45
N ASN A 67 -4.90 -41.93 11.41
CA ASN A 67 -4.35 -43.25 11.11
C ASN A 67 -5.44 -44.29 10.79
N HIS A 68 -6.65 -44.11 11.32
CA HIS A 68 -7.76 -45.05 11.22
C HIS A 68 -9.01 -44.40 10.63
N SER A 69 -8.81 -43.69 9.52
CA SER A 69 -9.84 -42.92 8.81
C SER A 69 -11.09 -43.70 8.45
N PRO A 70 -11.03 -44.93 7.88
CA PRO A 70 -12.23 -45.63 7.40
C PRO A 70 -13.29 -45.91 8.47
N GLU A 71 -12.88 -45.96 9.74
CA GLU A 71 -13.76 -46.30 10.85
C GLU A 71 -14.05 -45.10 11.74
N ALA A 72 -13.06 -44.25 12.03
CA ALA A 72 -13.19 -43.20 13.04
C ALA A 72 -13.47 -41.80 12.48
N TRP A 73 -13.43 -41.60 11.17
CA TRP A 73 -13.53 -40.27 10.57
C TRP A 73 -14.98 -39.79 10.44
N ASP A 74 -15.25 -38.65 11.06
CA ASP A 74 -16.41 -37.79 10.79
C ASP A 74 -15.90 -36.35 10.66
N HIS A 75 -16.20 -35.70 9.54
CA HIS A 75 -15.74 -34.36 9.21
C HIS A 75 -16.13 -33.32 10.28
N MET A 76 -17.37 -33.34 10.76
CA MET A 76 -17.84 -32.34 11.73
C MET A 76 -17.11 -32.53 13.08
N GLN A 77 -16.98 -33.77 13.52
CA GLN A 77 -16.28 -34.11 14.75
C GLN A 77 -14.79 -33.77 14.66
N PHE A 78 -14.14 -34.09 13.54
CA PHE A 78 -12.73 -33.77 13.35
C PHE A 78 -12.46 -32.26 13.34
N LYS A 79 -13.39 -31.47 12.78
CA LYS A 79 -13.31 -30.00 12.80
C LYS A 79 -13.31 -29.43 14.22
N ASP A 80 -14.10 -29.99 15.12
CA ASP A 80 -14.14 -29.55 16.51
C ASP A 80 -12.91 -30.01 17.31
N ILE A 81 -12.37 -31.20 16.99
CA ILE A 81 -11.13 -31.72 17.59
C ILE A 81 -9.95 -30.84 17.19
N ILE A 82 -9.79 -30.55 15.89
CA ILE A 82 -8.59 -29.91 15.37
C ILE A 82 -8.43 -28.48 15.92
N VAL A 83 -9.51 -27.75 16.22
CA VAL A 83 -9.39 -26.40 16.84
C VAL A 83 -8.75 -26.46 18.23
N LYS A 84 -8.95 -27.56 18.96
CA LYS A 84 -8.54 -27.72 20.36
C LYS A 84 -7.15 -28.35 20.52
N VAL A 85 -6.62 -28.96 19.46
CA VAL A 85 -5.27 -29.53 19.43
C VAL A 85 -4.23 -28.47 19.80
N ALA A 86 -3.25 -28.85 20.61
CA ALA A 86 -2.16 -27.96 21.03
C ALA A 86 -0.95 -28.05 20.10
N ASN A 87 -0.69 -29.25 19.55
CA ASN A 87 0.45 -29.48 18.69
C ASN A 87 0.21 -29.00 17.24
N VAL A 88 0.95 -27.97 16.84
CA VAL A 88 0.88 -27.38 15.48
C VAL A 88 1.29 -28.37 14.38
N GLU A 89 2.15 -29.36 14.67
CA GLU A 89 2.54 -30.36 13.67
C GLU A 89 1.38 -31.24 13.22
N LEU A 90 0.41 -31.49 14.11
CA LEU A 90 -0.78 -32.26 13.79
C LEU A 90 -1.67 -31.54 12.78
N TYR A 91 -1.65 -30.21 12.73
CA TYR A 91 -2.34 -29.44 11.68
C TYR A 91 -1.80 -29.77 10.30
N TYR A 92 -0.47 -29.77 10.12
CA TYR A 92 0.12 -30.07 8.82
C TYR A 92 -0.06 -31.54 8.41
N LYS A 93 -0.04 -32.46 9.37
CA LYS A 93 -0.39 -33.87 9.13
C LYS A 93 -1.85 -34.03 8.71
N ALA A 94 -2.75 -33.32 9.37
CA ALA A 94 -4.17 -33.29 9.02
C ALA A 94 -4.37 -32.72 7.60
N VAL A 95 -3.69 -31.63 7.25
CA VAL A 95 -3.74 -31.08 5.88
C VAL A 95 -3.26 -32.10 4.85
N HIS A 96 -2.21 -32.85 5.14
CA HIS A 96 -1.73 -33.92 4.24
C HIS A 96 -2.75 -35.06 4.09
N PHE A 97 -3.35 -35.48 5.20
CA PHE A 97 -4.39 -36.50 5.24
C PHE A 97 -5.63 -36.09 4.43
N TYR A 98 -6.14 -34.87 4.64
CA TYR A 98 -7.28 -34.34 3.86
C TYR A 98 -6.95 -34.22 2.38
N LEU A 99 -5.72 -33.86 2.03
CA LEU A 99 -5.31 -33.76 0.63
C LEU A 99 -5.26 -35.13 -0.07
N GLN A 100 -5.00 -36.21 0.67
CA GLN A 100 -4.95 -37.57 0.12
C GLN A 100 -6.33 -38.23 0.02
N GLU A 101 -7.18 -38.07 1.03
CA GLU A 101 -8.45 -38.81 1.13
C GLU A 101 -9.68 -37.98 0.77
N HIS A 102 -9.68 -36.68 1.11
CA HIS A 102 -10.85 -35.81 0.96
C HIS A 102 -10.50 -34.41 0.43
N PRO A 103 -10.11 -34.28 -0.85
CA PRO A 103 -9.73 -33.00 -1.43
C PRO A 103 -10.85 -31.95 -1.36
N ASP A 104 -12.11 -32.35 -1.50
CA ASP A 104 -13.25 -31.43 -1.57
C ASP A 104 -13.49 -30.65 -0.25
N LEU A 105 -13.15 -31.26 0.89
CA LEU A 105 -13.45 -30.72 2.22
C LEU A 105 -12.30 -29.94 2.86
N ILE A 106 -11.16 -29.83 2.17
CA ILE A 106 -9.96 -29.22 2.75
C ILE A 106 -10.12 -27.73 3.02
N ASN A 107 -10.91 -27.02 2.19
CA ASN A 107 -11.16 -25.60 2.35
C ASN A 107 -11.84 -25.29 3.70
N ASP A 108 -12.77 -26.13 4.12
CA ASP A 108 -13.49 -25.95 5.38
C ASP A 108 -12.56 -26.16 6.59
N VAL A 109 -11.69 -27.15 6.54
CA VAL A 109 -10.69 -27.41 7.58
C VAL A 109 -9.69 -26.26 7.65
N LEU A 110 -9.17 -25.82 6.50
CA LEU A 110 -8.21 -24.72 6.42
C LEU A 110 -8.80 -23.41 6.93
N ASN A 111 -10.06 -23.10 6.62
CA ASN A 111 -10.74 -21.91 7.11
C ASN A 111 -10.81 -21.87 8.65
N VAL A 112 -11.10 -23.01 9.28
CA VAL A 112 -11.14 -23.12 10.74
C VAL A 112 -9.74 -22.99 11.35
N LEU A 113 -8.73 -23.49 10.66
CA LEU A 113 -7.33 -23.44 11.07
C LEU A 113 -6.62 -22.12 10.74
N ALA A 114 -7.27 -21.19 10.05
CA ALA A 114 -6.65 -19.98 9.51
C ALA A 114 -5.93 -19.14 10.57
N LEU A 115 -6.46 -19.05 11.80
CA LEU A 115 -5.86 -18.21 12.85
C LEU A 115 -4.63 -18.84 13.55
N ARG A 116 -4.37 -20.14 13.35
CA ARG A 116 -3.36 -20.89 14.11
C ARG A 116 -2.26 -21.50 13.25
N VAL A 117 -2.44 -21.54 11.94
CA VAL A 117 -1.53 -22.22 11.02
C VAL A 117 -0.65 -21.20 10.31
N ASP A 118 0.60 -21.60 10.04
CA ASP A 118 1.48 -20.84 9.16
C ASP A 118 1.08 -21.05 7.70
N HIS A 119 0.53 -19.99 7.09
CA HIS A 119 0.05 -20.00 5.72
C HIS A 119 1.16 -20.28 4.70
N THR A 120 2.42 -19.89 4.99
CA THR A 120 3.54 -20.14 4.07
C THR A 120 3.78 -21.63 3.89
N ARG A 121 3.80 -22.37 5.02
CA ARG A 121 4.01 -23.82 5.03
C ARG A 121 2.84 -24.57 4.39
N VAL A 122 1.60 -24.10 4.57
CA VAL A 122 0.44 -24.70 3.88
C VAL A 122 0.57 -24.54 2.38
N VAL A 123 0.89 -23.34 1.90
CA VAL A 123 1.09 -23.10 0.45
C VAL A 123 2.21 -23.97 -0.11
N ASP A 124 3.32 -24.15 0.61
CA ASP A 124 4.42 -25.03 0.18
C ASP A 124 4.00 -26.50 0.06
N ILE A 125 3.19 -27.00 1.00
CA ILE A 125 2.64 -28.36 0.95
C ILE A 125 1.73 -28.51 -0.28
N MET A 126 0.87 -27.52 -0.53
CA MET A 126 -0.03 -27.53 -1.69
C MET A 126 0.73 -27.40 -3.02
N ARG A 127 1.81 -26.62 -3.04
CA ARG A 127 2.71 -26.47 -4.19
C ARG A 127 3.40 -27.78 -4.54
N LYS A 128 3.89 -28.51 -3.53
CA LYS A 128 4.49 -29.84 -3.73
C LYS A 128 3.48 -30.88 -4.21
N ALA A 129 2.22 -30.76 -3.81
CA ALA A 129 1.16 -31.65 -4.25
C ALA A 129 0.58 -31.29 -5.64
N GLY A 130 0.87 -30.09 -6.16
CA GLY A 130 0.34 -29.62 -7.45
C GLY A 130 -1.15 -29.27 -7.44
N HIS A 131 -1.78 -29.20 -6.27
CA HIS A 131 -3.23 -28.94 -6.11
C HIS A 131 -3.53 -27.52 -5.60
N LEU A 132 -2.77 -26.53 -6.08
CA LEU A 132 -2.94 -25.12 -5.68
C LEU A 132 -4.34 -24.56 -5.95
N ARG A 133 -4.93 -24.93 -7.09
CA ARG A 133 -6.25 -24.41 -7.54
C ARG A 133 -7.38 -24.73 -6.56
N LEU A 134 -7.28 -25.86 -5.87
CA LEU A 134 -8.32 -26.34 -4.97
C LEU A 134 -8.41 -25.48 -3.70
N VAL A 135 -7.32 -24.82 -3.32
CA VAL A 135 -7.19 -24.02 -2.10
C VAL A 135 -7.44 -22.52 -2.37
N LYS A 136 -7.83 -22.16 -3.59
CA LYS A 136 -8.13 -20.77 -3.99
C LYS A 136 -9.12 -20.05 -3.03
N PRO A 137 -10.27 -20.63 -2.63
CA PRO A 137 -11.20 -19.95 -1.73
C PRO A 137 -10.57 -19.63 -0.36
N TYR A 138 -9.77 -20.55 0.16
CA TYR A 138 -9.02 -20.33 1.40
C TYR A 138 -7.97 -19.23 1.26
N MET A 139 -7.21 -19.23 0.16
CA MET A 139 -6.18 -18.20 -0.08
C MET A 139 -6.77 -16.80 -0.17
N VAL A 140 -7.94 -16.65 -0.79
CA VAL A 140 -8.68 -15.38 -0.84
C VAL A 140 -9.09 -14.92 0.57
N ALA A 141 -9.58 -15.83 1.42
CA ALA A 141 -9.94 -15.50 2.80
C ALA A 141 -8.71 -15.06 3.63
N VAL A 142 -7.58 -15.71 3.42
CA VAL A 142 -6.30 -15.45 4.11
C VAL A 142 -5.55 -14.23 3.55
N GLN A 143 -5.95 -13.73 2.39
CA GLN A 143 -5.25 -12.64 1.69
C GLN A 143 -5.11 -11.36 2.54
N SER A 144 -6.06 -11.14 3.46
CA SER A 144 -6.00 -10.05 4.46
C SER A 144 -4.72 -10.02 5.31
N ASN A 145 -4.06 -11.16 5.52
CA ASN A 145 -2.81 -11.25 6.27
C ASN A 145 -1.57 -10.78 5.46
N ASN A 146 -1.74 -10.48 4.17
CA ASN A 146 -0.69 -9.99 3.25
C ASN A 146 0.61 -10.82 3.29
N VAL A 147 0.49 -12.14 3.22
CA VAL A 147 1.63 -13.07 3.23
C VAL A 147 2.16 -13.26 1.81
N SER A 148 3.47 -13.08 1.64
CA SER A 148 4.12 -13.13 0.31
C SER A 148 3.92 -14.44 -0.44
N ALA A 149 4.11 -15.57 0.22
CA ALA A 149 3.92 -16.89 -0.38
C ALA A 149 2.47 -17.11 -0.87
N VAL A 150 1.48 -16.58 -0.13
CA VAL A 150 0.06 -16.68 -0.49
C VAL A 150 -0.24 -15.79 -1.69
N ASN A 151 0.23 -14.54 -1.67
CA ASN A 151 0.03 -13.59 -2.77
C ASN A 151 0.69 -14.09 -4.07
N GLU A 152 1.94 -14.59 -4.00
CA GLU A 152 2.64 -15.13 -5.17
C GLU A 152 1.91 -16.33 -5.77
N ALA A 153 1.50 -17.27 -4.92
CA ALA A 153 0.74 -18.44 -5.32
C ALA A 153 -0.64 -18.07 -5.90
N LEU A 154 -1.31 -17.08 -5.33
CA LEU A 154 -2.62 -16.62 -5.80
C LEU A 154 -2.50 -15.92 -7.15
N ASN A 155 -1.47 -15.09 -7.31
CA ASN A 155 -1.16 -14.43 -8.57
C ASN A 155 -0.80 -15.43 -9.67
N GLU A 156 -0.08 -16.52 -9.35
CA GLU A 156 0.20 -17.60 -10.30
C GLU A 156 -1.09 -18.28 -10.76
N ILE A 157 -2.04 -18.54 -9.85
CA ILE A 157 -3.37 -19.09 -10.20
C ILE A 157 -4.13 -18.11 -11.10
N TYR A 158 -4.17 -16.81 -10.78
CA TYR A 158 -4.87 -15.83 -11.62
C TYR A 158 -4.24 -15.70 -13.01
N VAL A 159 -2.92 -15.87 -13.12
CA VAL A 159 -2.24 -15.89 -14.42
C VAL A 159 -2.64 -17.12 -15.24
N GLU A 160 -2.75 -18.29 -14.61
CA GLU A 160 -3.20 -19.52 -15.29
C GLU A 160 -4.69 -19.50 -15.68
N GLU A 161 -5.53 -18.85 -14.88
CA GLU A 161 -6.97 -18.74 -15.11
C GLU A 161 -7.34 -17.55 -16.03
N GLU A 162 -6.36 -16.72 -16.38
CA GLU A 162 -6.53 -15.51 -17.20
C GLU A 162 -7.48 -14.46 -16.58
N ASP A 163 -7.65 -14.47 -15.25
CA ASP A 163 -8.52 -13.53 -14.52
C ASP A 163 -7.76 -12.23 -14.19
N TYR A 164 -7.83 -11.27 -15.11
CA TYR A 164 -7.12 -9.99 -15.01
C TYR A 164 -7.75 -9.02 -14.00
N ASP A 165 -9.07 -9.06 -13.81
CA ASP A 165 -9.78 -8.14 -12.90
C ASP A 165 -9.43 -8.45 -11.46
N ARG A 166 -9.51 -9.73 -11.07
CA ARG A 166 -9.14 -10.15 -9.70
C ARG A 166 -7.66 -10.03 -9.42
N LEU A 167 -6.81 -10.27 -10.42
CA LEU A 167 -5.37 -10.05 -10.30
C LEU A 167 -5.07 -8.58 -9.98
N ARG A 168 -5.75 -7.65 -10.66
CA ARG A 168 -5.58 -6.21 -10.41
C ARG A 168 -6.04 -5.81 -9.02
N GLU A 169 -7.23 -6.23 -8.59
CA GLU A 169 -7.73 -5.96 -7.24
C GLU A 169 -6.80 -6.53 -6.16
N SER A 170 -6.31 -7.76 -6.37
CA SER A 170 -5.33 -8.42 -5.51
C SER A 170 -4.05 -7.59 -5.37
N ILE A 171 -3.48 -7.13 -6.47
CA ILE A 171 -2.25 -6.32 -6.49
C ILE A 171 -2.47 -4.95 -5.85
N ASP A 172 -3.63 -4.33 -6.03
CA ASP A 172 -3.93 -3.01 -5.49
C ASP A 172 -4.05 -3.04 -3.97
N LEU A 173 -4.72 -4.06 -3.43
CA LEU A 173 -4.95 -4.23 -1.99
C LEU A 173 -3.75 -4.83 -1.24
N HIS A 174 -2.96 -5.69 -1.90
CA HIS A 174 -1.90 -6.48 -1.25
C HIS A 174 -0.57 -6.34 -2.00
N ASP A 175 0.39 -5.67 -1.38
CA ASP A 175 1.66 -5.26 -1.99
C ASP A 175 2.85 -6.19 -1.71
N ASN A 176 2.70 -7.14 -0.77
CA ASN A 176 3.77 -8.03 -0.36
C ASN A 176 3.88 -9.23 -1.33
N PHE A 177 4.58 -9.05 -2.45
CA PHE A 177 4.92 -10.12 -3.40
C PHE A 177 6.11 -9.69 -4.28
N ASP A 178 6.70 -10.64 -5.03
CA ASP A 178 7.72 -10.30 -6.02
C ASP A 178 7.10 -9.66 -7.27
N GLN A 179 7.03 -8.33 -7.24
CA GLN A 179 6.50 -7.51 -8.33
C GLN A 179 7.28 -7.69 -9.63
N ILE A 180 8.60 -7.88 -9.56
CA ILE A 180 9.46 -7.93 -10.75
C ILE A 180 9.37 -9.32 -11.38
N GLY A 181 9.48 -10.38 -10.58
CA GLY A 181 9.37 -11.75 -11.05
C GLY A 181 8.00 -12.04 -11.68
N LEU A 182 6.93 -11.55 -11.04
CA LEU A 182 5.58 -11.68 -11.59
C LEU A 182 5.43 -10.93 -12.92
N ALA A 183 5.87 -9.68 -12.99
CA ALA A 183 5.77 -8.88 -14.21
C ALA A 183 6.53 -9.51 -15.39
N GLN A 184 7.71 -10.10 -15.15
CA GLN A 184 8.47 -10.81 -16.19
C GLN A 184 7.78 -12.08 -16.71
N LYS A 185 7.07 -12.81 -15.83
CA LYS A 185 6.25 -13.97 -16.24
C LYS A 185 5.09 -13.51 -17.14
N ILE A 186 4.41 -12.44 -16.73
CA ILE A 186 3.22 -11.92 -17.43
C ILE A 186 3.59 -11.21 -18.75
N GLU A 187 4.80 -10.62 -18.87
CA GLU A 187 5.27 -9.99 -20.12
C GLU A 187 5.19 -10.92 -21.34
N LYS A 188 5.36 -12.23 -21.12
CA LYS A 188 5.36 -13.24 -22.18
C LYS A 188 3.97 -13.80 -22.50
N HIS A 189 2.93 -13.36 -21.82
CA HIS A 189 1.58 -13.88 -21.99
C HIS A 189 0.96 -13.41 -23.32
N GLU A 190 0.18 -14.27 -23.97
CA GLU A 190 -0.39 -13.98 -25.29
C GLU A 190 -1.48 -12.89 -25.21
N LEU A 191 -2.25 -12.88 -24.12
CA LEU A 191 -3.29 -11.88 -23.85
C LEU A 191 -2.73 -10.47 -23.61
N LEU A 192 -3.32 -9.50 -24.31
CA LEU A 192 -2.97 -8.07 -24.18
C LEU A 192 -3.34 -7.51 -22.80
N GLU A 193 -4.44 -7.97 -22.21
CA GLU A 193 -4.91 -7.50 -20.90
C GLU A 193 -3.97 -7.92 -19.78
N MET A 194 -3.42 -9.13 -19.86
CA MET A 194 -2.39 -9.59 -18.93
C MET A 194 -1.10 -8.77 -19.08
N ARG A 195 -0.64 -8.51 -20.31
CA ARG A 195 0.51 -7.62 -20.55
C ARG A 195 0.26 -6.19 -20.05
N ARG A 196 -0.96 -5.70 -20.14
CA ARG A 196 -1.38 -4.42 -19.55
C ARG A 196 -1.27 -4.44 -18.02
N VAL A 197 -1.68 -5.52 -17.36
CA VAL A 197 -1.45 -5.71 -15.91
C VAL A 197 0.04 -5.77 -15.59
N ALA A 198 0.88 -6.41 -16.43
CA ALA A 198 2.34 -6.39 -16.24
C ALA A 198 2.92 -4.97 -16.32
N ALA A 199 2.47 -4.16 -17.28
CA ALA A 199 2.86 -2.75 -17.39
C ALA A 199 2.44 -1.96 -16.13
N TYR A 200 1.25 -2.25 -15.58
CA TYR A 200 0.76 -1.67 -14.33
C TYR A 200 1.57 -2.11 -13.11
N ILE A 201 2.01 -3.38 -13.04
CA ILE A 201 2.90 -3.86 -11.97
C ILE A 201 4.25 -3.14 -12.05
N TYR A 202 4.86 -3.02 -13.25
CA TYR A 202 6.11 -2.28 -13.42
C TYR A 202 5.99 -0.81 -13.03
N LYS A 203 4.83 -0.21 -13.30
CA LYS A 203 4.48 1.15 -12.91
C LYS A 203 4.44 1.29 -11.39
N LYS A 204 3.76 0.38 -10.68
CA LYS A 204 3.68 0.37 -9.20
C LYS A 204 5.06 0.11 -8.56
N ALA A 205 5.90 -0.68 -9.21
CA ALA A 205 7.27 -0.96 -8.78
C ALA A 205 8.28 0.17 -9.06
N GLY A 206 7.87 1.26 -9.74
CA GLY A 206 8.75 2.39 -10.11
C GLY A 206 9.70 2.10 -11.28
N ARG A 207 9.50 1.01 -12.04
CA ARG A 207 10.29 0.68 -13.24
C ARG A 207 9.66 1.24 -14.51
N TRP A 208 9.68 2.56 -14.64
CA TRP A 208 9.04 3.31 -15.72
C TRP A 208 9.54 2.93 -17.12
N LYS A 209 10.86 2.77 -17.30
CA LYS A 209 11.48 2.38 -18.58
C LYS A 209 10.94 1.05 -19.13
N GLN A 210 10.80 0.05 -18.26
CA GLN A 210 10.33 -1.29 -18.64
C GLN A 210 8.83 -1.28 -18.96
N SER A 211 8.03 -0.56 -18.16
CA SER A 211 6.60 -0.38 -18.41
C SER A 211 6.31 0.34 -19.75
N ILE A 212 7.07 1.40 -20.05
CA ILE A 212 6.96 2.13 -21.33
C ILE A 212 7.40 1.25 -22.49
N ALA A 213 8.51 0.50 -22.36
CA ALA A 213 8.97 -0.41 -23.41
C ALA A 213 7.94 -1.50 -23.73
N LEU A 214 7.28 -2.06 -22.72
CA LEU A 214 6.21 -3.03 -22.90
C LEU A 214 5.00 -2.39 -23.60
N SER A 215 4.57 -1.23 -23.13
CA SER A 215 3.46 -0.48 -23.74
C SER A 215 3.75 -0.07 -25.20
N LYS A 216 5.01 0.22 -25.53
CA LYS A 216 5.48 0.47 -26.91
C LYS A 216 5.34 -0.79 -27.78
N LYS A 217 5.71 -1.98 -27.29
CA LYS A 217 5.54 -3.26 -28.00
C LYS A 217 4.07 -3.58 -28.25
N ASP A 218 3.21 -3.30 -27.27
CA ASP A 218 1.77 -3.64 -27.32
C ASP A 218 0.93 -2.59 -28.06
N ASN A 219 1.56 -1.50 -28.55
CA ASN A 219 0.90 -0.35 -29.19
C ASN A 219 -0.16 0.33 -28.31
N LEU A 220 -0.04 0.20 -26.99
CA LEU A 220 -0.97 0.75 -26.02
C LEU A 220 -0.50 2.16 -25.58
N TYR A 221 -0.71 3.14 -26.46
CA TYR A 221 -0.11 4.45 -26.29
C TYR A 221 -0.71 5.30 -25.17
N LYS A 222 -1.99 5.11 -24.84
CA LYS A 222 -2.65 5.83 -23.74
C LYS A 222 -1.97 5.52 -22.40
N ASP A 223 -1.81 4.24 -22.10
CA ASP A 223 -1.18 3.77 -20.86
C ASP A 223 0.31 4.14 -20.81
N ALA A 224 0.99 4.14 -21.95
CA ALA A 224 2.37 4.62 -22.05
C ALA A 224 2.49 6.11 -21.66
N MET A 225 1.58 6.96 -22.14
CA MET A 225 1.55 8.39 -21.81
C MET A 225 1.21 8.64 -20.35
N GLU A 226 0.23 7.92 -19.79
CA GLU A 226 -0.11 8.04 -18.37
C GLU A 226 1.06 7.59 -17.47
N THR A 227 1.78 6.55 -17.88
CA THR A 227 2.97 6.05 -17.18
C THR A 227 4.12 7.05 -17.25
N ALA A 228 4.35 7.68 -18.41
CA ALA A 228 5.35 8.74 -18.56
C ALA A 228 5.03 9.97 -17.69
N SER A 229 3.77 10.42 -17.70
CA SER A 229 3.31 11.54 -16.86
C SER A 229 3.51 11.27 -15.37
N GLN A 230 3.18 10.06 -14.90
CA GLN A 230 3.36 9.68 -13.49
C GLN A 230 4.83 9.46 -13.08
N SER A 231 5.71 9.14 -14.03
CA SER A 231 7.13 8.96 -13.73
C SER A 231 7.82 10.25 -13.27
N GLY A 232 7.34 11.42 -13.71
CA GLY A 232 7.99 12.70 -13.44
C GLY A 232 9.31 12.91 -14.22
N ASP A 233 9.78 11.92 -14.96
CA ASP A 233 11.05 11.95 -15.67
C ASP A 233 10.91 12.61 -17.04
N ARG A 234 11.55 13.77 -17.21
CA ARG A 234 11.50 14.55 -18.46
C ARG A 234 12.11 13.79 -19.64
N GLU A 235 13.24 13.12 -19.41
CA GLU A 235 13.94 12.35 -20.44
C GLU A 235 13.05 11.24 -21.02
N LEU A 236 12.28 10.54 -20.17
CA LEU A 236 11.36 9.50 -20.62
C LEU A 236 10.21 10.05 -21.45
N ALA A 237 9.69 11.22 -21.10
CA ALA A 237 8.64 11.88 -21.86
C ALA A 237 9.15 12.34 -23.24
N GLU A 238 10.37 12.88 -23.31
CA GLU A 238 11.00 13.29 -24.56
C GLU A 238 11.34 12.07 -25.45
N GLU A 239 11.86 10.99 -24.89
CA GLU A 239 12.07 9.71 -25.61
C GLU A 239 10.75 9.11 -26.14
N LEU A 240 9.65 9.28 -25.41
CA LEU A 240 8.32 8.85 -25.85
C LEU A 240 7.82 9.71 -27.02
N LEU A 241 8.06 11.02 -27.00
CA LEU A 241 7.72 11.93 -28.11
C LEU A 241 8.48 11.59 -29.38
N VAL A 242 9.80 11.36 -29.28
CA VAL A 242 10.64 10.95 -30.43
C VAL A 242 10.10 9.65 -31.03
N TYR A 243 9.72 8.68 -30.20
CA TYR A 243 9.10 7.44 -30.67
C TYR A 243 7.78 7.68 -31.42
N PHE A 244 6.91 8.57 -30.95
CA PHE A 244 5.64 8.87 -31.65
C PHE A 244 5.86 9.54 -33.00
N ILE A 245 6.90 10.37 -33.11
CA ILE A 245 7.30 11.02 -34.35
C ILE A 245 7.79 9.98 -35.36
N GLU A 246 8.67 9.06 -34.94
CA GLU A 246 9.17 7.96 -35.79
C GLU A 246 8.04 7.04 -36.28
N GLN A 247 7.06 6.78 -35.42
CA GLN A 247 5.87 5.99 -35.77
C GLN A 247 4.85 6.75 -36.64
N GLY A 248 5.04 8.07 -36.85
CA GLY A 248 4.18 8.90 -37.68
C GLY A 248 2.77 9.15 -37.13
N LYS A 249 2.50 8.82 -35.85
CA LYS A 249 1.16 8.96 -35.22
C LYS A 249 0.97 10.35 -34.63
N LYS A 250 0.51 11.28 -35.48
CA LYS A 250 0.32 12.71 -35.14
C LYS A 250 -0.66 12.95 -33.98
N GLU A 251 -1.69 12.13 -33.86
CA GLU A 251 -2.70 12.23 -32.79
C GLU A 251 -2.15 11.82 -31.42
N CYS A 252 -1.27 10.82 -31.38
CA CYS A 252 -0.59 10.39 -30.17
C CYS A 252 0.41 11.45 -29.70
N PHE A 253 1.07 12.15 -30.62
CA PHE A 253 1.95 13.27 -30.28
C PHE A 253 1.18 14.41 -29.57
N ALA A 254 0.04 14.83 -30.11
CA ALA A 254 -0.79 15.87 -29.50
C ALA A 254 -1.29 15.47 -28.10
N SER A 255 -1.72 14.21 -27.95
CA SER A 255 -2.21 13.67 -26.68
C SER A 255 -1.09 13.54 -25.65
N CYS A 256 0.13 13.17 -26.08
CA CYS A 256 1.30 13.09 -25.21
C CYS A 256 1.71 14.47 -24.67
N LEU A 257 1.69 15.51 -25.52
CA LEU A 257 1.96 16.90 -25.11
C LEU A 257 0.97 17.36 -24.03
N PHE A 258 -0.29 16.94 -24.12
CA PHE A 258 -1.31 17.30 -23.13
C PHE A 258 -1.17 16.51 -21.83
N VAL A 259 -0.96 15.19 -21.90
CA VAL A 259 -0.86 14.33 -20.70
C VAL A 259 0.42 14.58 -19.91
N CYS A 260 1.51 14.94 -20.59
CA CYS A 260 2.81 15.23 -19.97
C CYS A 260 3.10 16.74 -19.92
N TYR A 261 2.07 17.57 -19.77
CA TYR A 261 2.17 19.04 -19.87
C TYR A 261 3.25 19.65 -18.96
N ASP A 262 3.35 19.16 -17.72
CA ASP A 262 4.29 19.69 -16.72
C ASP A 262 5.74 19.25 -16.96
N LEU A 263 5.94 18.09 -17.61
CA LEU A 263 7.27 17.50 -17.80
C LEU A 263 7.96 18.05 -19.05
N ILE A 264 7.20 18.22 -20.14
CA ILE A 264 7.75 18.55 -21.45
C ILE A 264 8.10 20.04 -21.49
N ARG A 265 9.30 20.37 -21.99
CA ARG A 265 9.67 21.77 -22.19
C ARG A 265 9.10 22.30 -23.52
N PRO A 266 8.54 23.53 -23.54
CA PRO A 266 7.95 24.09 -24.75
C PRO A 266 8.92 24.30 -25.91
N ASP A 267 10.20 24.55 -25.63
CA ASP A 267 11.28 24.66 -26.62
C ASP A 267 11.49 23.34 -27.36
N VAL A 268 11.62 22.23 -26.62
CA VAL A 268 11.78 20.88 -27.19
C VAL A 268 10.53 20.46 -27.97
N ALA A 269 9.33 20.72 -27.43
CA ALA A 269 8.07 20.41 -28.11
C ALA A 269 7.95 21.16 -29.45
N LEU A 270 8.34 22.44 -29.47
CA LEU A 270 8.26 23.28 -30.67
C LEU A 270 9.32 22.90 -31.71
N GLU A 271 10.54 22.57 -31.28
CA GLU A 271 11.59 22.06 -32.17
C GLU A 271 11.16 20.76 -32.85
N LEU A 272 10.66 19.79 -32.06
CA LEU A 272 10.19 18.51 -32.56
C LEU A 272 8.96 18.67 -33.49
N ALA A 273 8.04 19.57 -33.16
CA ALA A 273 6.87 19.85 -34.01
C ALA A 273 7.25 20.56 -35.32
N TRP A 274 8.24 21.46 -35.27
CA TRP A 274 8.73 22.18 -36.45
C TRP A 274 9.48 21.25 -37.40
N MET A 275 10.44 20.47 -36.90
CA MET A 275 11.24 19.57 -37.74
C MET A 275 10.39 18.53 -38.48
N ASN A 276 9.28 18.12 -37.88
CA ASN A 276 8.41 17.05 -38.41
C ASN A 276 7.12 17.57 -39.07
N ASN A 277 6.99 18.89 -39.26
CA ASN A 277 5.83 19.52 -39.89
C ASN A 277 4.49 19.16 -39.21
N MET A 278 4.46 19.22 -37.87
CA MET A 278 3.31 18.90 -37.01
C MET A 278 2.89 20.06 -36.09
N ILE A 279 3.23 21.30 -36.47
CA ILE A 279 2.99 22.51 -35.66
C ILE A 279 1.50 22.65 -35.30
N ASP A 280 0.59 22.34 -36.22
CA ASP A 280 -0.87 22.44 -36.01
C ASP A 280 -1.36 21.59 -34.81
N PHE A 281 -0.71 20.45 -34.55
CA PHE A 281 -1.06 19.55 -33.46
C PHE A 281 -0.44 19.97 -32.12
N ALA A 282 0.67 20.72 -32.13
CA ALA A 282 1.31 21.29 -30.94
C ALA A 282 0.72 22.65 -30.55
N PHE A 283 -0.02 23.29 -31.45
CA PHE A 283 -0.54 24.65 -31.26
C PHE A 283 -1.48 24.81 -30.04
N PRO A 284 -2.40 23.87 -29.73
CA PRO A 284 -3.24 23.97 -28.53
C PRO A 284 -2.42 23.94 -27.22
N TYR A 285 -1.36 23.14 -27.17
CA TYR A 285 -0.43 23.09 -26.04
C TYR A 285 0.30 24.43 -25.86
N LEU A 286 0.81 24.99 -26.97
CA LEU A 286 1.51 26.28 -26.95
C LEU A 286 0.60 27.43 -26.49
N LEU A 287 -0.65 27.45 -26.94
CA LEU A 287 -1.64 28.44 -26.52
C LEU A 287 -1.91 28.39 -25.01
N GLN A 288 -2.07 27.19 -24.45
CA GLN A 288 -2.27 27.02 -23.01
C GLN A 288 -1.04 27.50 -22.22
N PHE A 289 0.16 27.13 -22.69
CA PHE A 289 1.41 27.57 -22.07
C PHE A 289 1.57 29.10 -22.10
N ILE A 290 1.31 29.74 -23.25
CA ILE A 290 1.37 31.19 -23.38
C ILE A 290 0.34 31.85 -22.44
N ARG A 291 -0.89 31.34 -22.39
CA ARG A 291 -1.94 31.87 -21.52
C ARG A 291 -1.54 31.80 -20.04
N GLU A 292 -1.07 30.65 -19.57
CA GLU A 292 -0.61 30.49 -18.18
C GLU A 292 0.61 31.34 -17.87
N TYR A 293 1.56 31.45 -18.79
CA TYR A 293 2.73 32.29 -18.61
C TYR A 293 2.33 33.77 -18.51
N THR A 294 1.46 34.25 -19.39
CA THR A 294 0.93 35.62 -19.32
C THR A 294 0.14 35.85 -18.03
N GLY A 295 -0.71 34.91 -17.60
CA GLY A 295 -1.47 35.03 -16.37
C GLY A 295 -0.59 35.08 -15.11
N LYS A 296 0.40 34.17 -15.00
CA LYS A 296 1.36 34.17 -13.89
C LYS A 296 2.21 35.44 -13.87
N VAL A 297 2.62 35.92 -15.04
CA VAL A 297 3.37 37.18 -15.14
C VAL A 297 2.48 38.36 -14.71
N ASP A 298 1.21 38.40 -15.11
CA ASP A 298 0.28 39.44 -14.70
C ASP A 298 -0.01 39.44 -13.19
N GLU A 299 -0.15 38.26 -12.58
CA GLU A 299 -0.28 38.11 -11.11
C GLU A 299 0.97 38.58 -10.39
N LEU A 300 2.17 38.12 -10.80
CA LEU A 300 3.43 38.56 -10.20
C LEU A 300 3.66 40.07 -10.36
N ILE A 301 3.24 40.64 -11.49
CA ILE A 301 3.30 42.10 -11.70
C ILE A 301 2.34 42.80 -10.74
N LYS A 302 1.11 42.29 -10.54
CA LYS A 302 0.17 42.86 -9.56
C LYS A 302 0.71 42.78 -8.14
N ASP A 303 1.19 41.62 -7.71
CA ASP A 303 1.77 41.41 -6.37
C ASP A 303 2.96 42.34 -6.15
N LYS A 304 3.82 42.50 -7.16
CA LYS A 304 4.95 43.43 -7.08
C LYS A 304 4.49 44.89 -7.02
N ILE A 305 3.44 45.26 -7.75
CA ILE A 305 2.86 46.61 -7.70
C ILE A 305 2.21 46.87 -6.34
N GLU A 306 1.50 45.90 -5.77
CA GLU A 306 0.89 45.99 -4.44
C GLU A 306 1.96 46.07 -3.34
N ALA A 307 3.00 45.23 -3.40
CA ALA A 307 4.14 45.33 -2.49
C ALA A 307 4.84 46.70 -2.58
N VAL A 308 5.03 47.24 -3.79
CA VAL A 308 5.60 48.58 -3.97
C VAL A 308 4.65 49.68 -3.47
N LYS A 309 3.33 49.51 -3.61
CA LYS A 309 2.34 50.45 -3.06
C LYS A 309 2.31 50.41 -1.54
N GLU A 310 2.39 49.25 -0.91
CA GLU A 310 2.48 49.12 0.54
C GLU A 310 3.76 49.74 1.09
N VAL A 311 4.90 49.53 0.44
CA VAL A 311 6.16 50.18 0.82
C VAL A 311 6.04 51.69 0.67
N LYS A 312 5.45 52.19 -0.42
CA LYS A 312 5.21 53.64 -0.60
C LYS A 312 4.18 54.21 0.37
N ALA A 313 3.18 53.42 0.78
CA ALA A 313 2.20 53.82 1.78
C ALA A 313 2.87 53.94 3.16
N LYS A 314 3.70 52.96 3.54
CA LYS A 314 4.50 53.01 4.77
C LYS A 314 5.50 54.17 4.75
N GLU A 315 6.20 54.41 3.64
CA GLU A 315 7.08 55.59 3.50
C GLU A 315 6.32 56.92 3.57
N ASN A 316 5.08 56.99 3.07
CA ASN A 316 4.26 58.18 3.16
C ASN A 316 3.70 58.40 4.56
N GLU A 317 3.29 57.34 5.25
CA GLU A 317 2.91 57.38 6.67
C GLU A 317 4.09 57.82 7.55
N GLU A 318 5.30 57.30 7.29
CA GLU A 318 6.52 57.75 7.98
C GLU A 318 6.85 59.22 7.69
N LYS A 319 6.65 59.68 6.45
CA LYS A 319 6.82 61.10 6.07
C LYS A 319 5.75 61.99 6.71
N GLU A 320 4.51 61.54 6.81
CA GLU A 320 3.42 62.27 7.48
C GLU A 320 3.66 62.36 8.98
N VAL A 321 4.09 61.27 9.63
CA VAL A 321 4.46 61.27 11.05
C VAL A 321 5.66 62.19 11.31
N MET A 322 6.69 62.18 10.46
CA MET A 322 7.84 63.08 10.55
C MET A 322 7.44 64.55 10.32
N MET A 323 6.48 64.81 9.43
CA MET A 323 5.94 66.15 9.17
C MET A 323 5.06 66.64 10.34
N GLN A 324 4.29 65.74 10.97
CA GLN A 324 3.50 66.02 12.18
C GLN A 324 4.40 66.31 13.38
N GLN A 325 5.53 65.59 13.52
CA GLN A 325 6.55 65.85 14.54
C GLN A 325 7.22 67.22 14.33
N ASN A 326 7.53 67.59 13.09
CA ASN A 326 8.05 68.92 12.74
C ASN A 326 7.03 70.05 12.97
N MET A 327 5.75 69.82 12.70
CA MET A 327 4.65 70.76 13.03
C MET A 327 4.48 70.94 14.54
N TYR A 328 4.60 69.86 15.32
CA TYR A 328 4.52 69.91 16.78
C TYR A 328 5.72 70.65 17.39
N ALA A 329 6.91 70.52 16.79
CA ALA A 329 8.09 71.33 17.15
C ALA A 329 7.93 72.82 16.83
N GLN A 330 7.08 73.19 15.86
CA GLN A 330 6.79 74.58 15.48
C GLN A 330 5.72 75.24 16.36
N LEU A 331 4.92 74.45 17.10
CA LEU A 331 3.85 74.91 17.99
C LEU A 331 4.28 75.02 19.47
N LEU A 332 5.52 74.63 19.81
CA LEU A 332 6.14 74.92 21.10
C LEU A 332 6.68 76.36 21.10
N PRO A 333 6.17 77.28 21.96
CA PRO A 333 6.45 78.70 21.85
C PRO A 333 7.94 79.04 22.01
N LEU A 334 8.49 79.75 21.02
CA LEU A 334 9.67 80.60 21.19
C LEU A 334 9.35 81.66 22.25
N ALA A 335 9.71 81.38 23.51
CA ALA A 335 9.73 82.36 24.57
C ALA A 335 10.99 82.18 25.43
N LEU A 336 12.13 82.68 24.92
CA LEU A 336 13.25 83.22 25.70
C LEU A 336 14.09 84.14 24.77
N PRO A 337 14.60 85.29 25.27
CA PRO A 337 15.01 86.44 24.43
C PRO A 337 16.43 86.30 23.85
N ALA A 338 16.63 86.93 22.68
CA ALA A 338 17.89 87.07 21.93
C ALA A 338 18.84 88.15 22.55
N PRO A 339 20.04 88.51 22.01
CA PRO A 339 21.07 87.84 21.15
C PRO A 339 22.52 88.01 21.77
N PRO A 340 23.67 87.60 21.13
CA PRO A 340 24.31 88.38 20.04
C PRO A 340 24.98 87.56 18.91
N MET A 341 24.97 88.17 17.72
CA MET A 341 25.71 87.85 16.47
C MET A 341 27.21 87.57 16.69
N PRO A 342 27.90 86.77 15.82
CA PRO A 342 28.57 87.38 14.65
C PRO A 342 28.80 86.47 13.42
N GLY A 343 28.42 87.00 12.25
CA GLY A 343 29.38 87.23 11.18
C GLY A 343 29.72 86.10 10.19
N MET A 344 30.00 86.56 8.95
CA MET A 344 30.71 85.88 7.87
C MET A 344 30.05 84.59 7.35
N GLY A 345 29.66 84.47 6.08
CA GLY A 345 30.32 84.97 4.89
C GLY A 345 30.68 83.77 4.01
N GLY A 346 30.29 83.82 2.73
CA GLY A 346 30.97 83.07 1.67
C GLY A 346 30.35 81.72 1.26
N PRO A 347 30.01 81.56 -0.04
CA PRO A 347 29.84 80.26 -0.71
C PRO A 347 31.24 79.76 -1.15
N PRO A 348 31.44 78.83 -2.11
CA PRO A 348 30.76 77.60 -2.54
C PRO A 348 31.77 76.40 -2.57
N GLY A 349 31.37 75.21 -3.02
CA GLY A 349 32.33 74.34 -3.74
C GLY A 349 32.28 72.83 -3.46
N MET A 350 32.00 72.10 -4.54
CA MET A 350 32.89 71.06 -5.10
C MET A 350 33.28 69.85 -4.22
N GLY A 351 32.74 68.69 -4.61
CA GLY A 351 33.58 67.53 -4.95
C GLY A 351 34.04 66.59 -3.84
N GLY A 352 33.49 65.38 -3.88
CA GLY A 352 34.29 64.15 -3.84
C GLY A 352 34.53 63.49 -2.48
N GLY A 353 34.39 62.16 -2.47
CA GLY A 353 35.27 61.29 -1.68
C GLY A 353 34.61 60.41 -0.63
N PHE A 354 34.58 59.09 -0.92
CA PHE A 354 34.95 57.98 -0.04
C PHE A 354 34.44 57.94 1.41
N ALA A 355 33.67 56.90 1.74
CA ALA A 355 34.01 55.96 2.84
C ALA A 355 33.05 54.76 2.87
N ALA A 356 33.63 53.56 2.89
CA ALA A 356 33.00 52.30 3.30
C ALA A 356 33.08 52.15 4.85
N PRO A 357 32.80 50.96 5.43
CA PRO A 357 31.51 50.42 5.85
C PRO A 357 31.44 50.26 7.40
N PRO A 358 30.32 49.80 7.98
CA PRO A 358 30.36 49.17 9.31
C PRO A 358 30.02 47.66 9.30
N PRO A 359 30.41 46.92 10.36
CA PRO A 359 30.68 45.48 10.35
C PRO A 359 29.57 44.61 11.02
N PRO A 360 29.69 43.27 11.03
CA PRO A 360 28.62 42.34 11.41
C PRO A 360 28.68 41.90 12.89
N MET A 361 27.51 41.76 13.51
CA MET A 361 27.25 40.98 14.74
C MET A 361 25.96 40.18 14.44
N GLY A 362 25.81 38.88 14.67
CA GLY A 362 26.50 38.00 15.62
C GLY A 362 25.61 37.80 16.85
N GLY A 363 24.76 36.75 16.84
CA GLY A 363 24.33 36.09 18.06
C GLY A 363 22.82 36.02 18.36
N MET A 364 22.34 34.78 18.41
CA MET A 364 21.63 34.19 19.55
C MET A 364 20.13 34.50 19.76
N GLY A 365 19.33 33.42 19.80
CA GLY A 365 18.31 33.26 20.84
C GLY A 365 16.86 33.42 20.41
N MET A 366 16.30 32.37 19.83
CA MET A 366 14.85 32.10 19.84
C MET A 366 14.45 31.53 21.21
N PRO A 367 13.41 32.08 21.88
CA PRO A 367 12.53 31.29 22.73
C PRO A 367 11.07 31.31 22.21
N PRO A 368 10.31 30.22 22.41
CA PRO A 368 9.00 30.03 21.78
C PRO A 368 7.87 30.78 22.49
N MET A 369 6.91 31.27 21.69
CA MET A 369 5.64 31.85 22.14
C MET A 369 4.63 30.78 22.61
N PRO A 370 3.91 31.00 23.73
CA PRO A 370 2.78 30.16 24.13
C PRO A 370 1.44 30.79 23.69
N GLN A 371 0.59 30.03 22.98
CA GLN A 371 -0.78 30.48 22.68
C GLN A 371 -1.81 29.39 23.02
N PHE A 372 -2.37 29.55 24.23
CA PHE A 372 -3.77 29.40 24.63
C PHE A 372 -4.79 28.75 23.66
N GLY A 373 -5.35 27.61 24.10
CA GLY A 373 -6.80 27.46 24.35
C GLY A 373 -7.77 27.27 23.17
N MET A 374 -8.15 26.01 22.90
CA MET A 374 -9.42 25.65 22.24
C MET A 374 -10.09 24.50 23.02
N PRO A 375 -11.41 24.56 23.32
CA PRO A 375 -12.12 23.55 24.11
C PRO A 375 -12.59 22.35 23.26
N PRO A 376 -12.74 21.14 23.84
CA PRO A 376 -13.10 19.94 23.10
C PRO A 376 -14.62 19.82 22.86
N MET A 377 -14.98 19.52 21.62
CA MET A 377 -16.31 19.11 21.17
C MET A 377 -16.62 17.67 21.60
N GLY A 378 -17.87 17.45 22.00
CA GLY A 378 -18.37 16.23 22.63
C GLY A 378 -18.44 15.02 21.71
N SER A 379 -18.33 13.85 22.34
CA SER A 379 -18.50 12.53 21.77
C SER A 379 -19.97 12.21 21.53
N TYR A 380 -20.26 11.66 20.37
CA TYR A 380 -21.35 10.70 20.14
C TYR A 380 -20.73 9.36 19.76
#